data_AF-T0QGY8-F1
#
_entry.id   AF-T0QGY8-F1
#
_cell.length_a   1.000
_cell.length_b   1.000
_cell.length_c   1.000
_cell.angle_alpha   90.00
_cell.angle_beta   90.00
_cell.angle_gamma   90.00
#
_symmetry.space_group_name_H-M   'P 1'
#
loop_
_entity.id
_entity.type
_entity.pdbx_description
1 polymer ?
#
loop_
_entity_poly.entity_id
_entity_poly.type
_entity_poly.pdbx_seq_one_letter_code
_entity_poly.pdbx_strand_id
1 'polypeptide(L)'
;MVRSDGATYLLATAVALADLLQIRVCLDALLSIYMTCLYHREALVHVCPSCVSASDAFLSSNYLASIVSAPGYAMSLWTYHANDDTPLVLLLTELMWFLTAVLLVIVYMICVKMWSSRSTRRVHAEVLGVVAVAPHRRPALKDATPLGPRIRSWRRRTLTENFEQSDVQLLALTYGIIAPFHDDPTHDGFLSPSGVWLLGYFMLCDQYLVGISDYPWLWLNVLCRRNVGRVYCFRIHRDGHTSANLEMLHFHAVDASDLIARLSLRHLH
;
A
#
# COMPACT_ATOMS: atom_id res chain seq x y z
N MET A 1 1.05 25.66 8.32
CA MET A 1 0.68 24.58 9.25
C MET A 1 -0.55 23.81 8.79
N VAL A 2 -1.66 24.45 8.38
CA VAL A 2 -2.90 23.75 7.91
C VAL A 2 -2.69 22.69 6.80
N ARG A 3 -1.62 22.81 5.98
CA ARG A 3 -1.35 21.91 4.84
C ARG A 3 -0.74 20.56 5.21
N SER A 4 0.02 20.45 6.30
CA SER A 4 0.51 19.14 6.76
C SER A 4 -0.62 18.32 7.37
N ASP A 5 -1.51 19.00 8.08
CA ASP A 5 -2.58 18.36 8.84
C ASP A 5 -3.65 17.80 7.90
N GLY A 6 -3.90 18.47 6.75
CA GLY A 6 -4.81 17.99 5.71
C GLY A 6 -4.46 16.59 5.20
N ALA A 7 -3.17 16.29 4.98
CA ALA A 7 -2.76 14.96 4.55
C ALA A 7 -3.10 13.89 5.60
N THR A 8 -2.88 14.19 6.88
CA THR A 8 -3.20 13.30 8.00
C THR A 8 -4.70 13.03 8.08
N TYR A 9 -5.56 14.06 7.93
CA TYR A 9 -7.01 13.89 7.92
C TYR A 9 -7.49 13.06 6.72
N LEU A 10 -6.91 13.28 5.54
CA LEU A 10 -7.23 12.49 4.35
C LEU A 10 -6.82 11.02 4.53
N LEU A 11 -5.65 10.75 5.10
CA LEU A 11 -5.22 9.39 5.38
C LEU A 11 -6.10 8.73 6.44
N ALA A 12 -6.44 9.43 7.51
CA ALA A 12 -7.33 8.91 8.55
C ALA A 12 -8.73 8.57 8.00
N THR A 13 -9.30 9.45 7.17
CA THR A 13 -10.59 9.17 6.51
C THR A 13 -10.47 8.01 5.52
N ALA A 14 -9.37 7.90 4.79
CA ALA A 14 -9.14 6.78 3.88
C ALA A 14 -9.00 5.45 4.63
N VAL A 15 -8.32 5.40 5.77
CA VAL A 15 -8.22 4.20 6.62
C VAL A 15 -9.59 3.81 7.16
N ALA A 16 -10.35 4.75 7.72
CA ALA A 16 -11.69 4.47 8.22
C ALA A 16 -12.64 3.93 7.12
N LEU A 17 -12.54 4.48 5.91
CA LEU A 17 -13.30 3.99 4.76
C LEU A 17 -12.80 2.63 4.26
N ALA A 18 -11.50 2.39 4.27
CA ALA A 18 -10.92 1.10 3.91
C ALA A 18 -11.39 -0.01 4.86
N ASP A 19 -11.44 0.27 6.17
CA ASP A 19 -11.96 -0.64 7.20
C ASP A 19 -13.45 -0.89 7.02
N LEU A 20 -14.24 0.17 6.81
CA LEU A 20 -15.69 0.07 6.57
C LEU A 20 -16.00 -0.74 5.30
N LEU A 21 -15.20 -0.55 4.24
CA LEU A 21 -15.43 -1.20 2.97
C LEU A 21 -14.76 -2.57 2.86
N GLN A 22 -13.90 -2.93 3.81
CA GLN A 22 -13.02 -4.11 3.82
C GLN A 22 -12.15 -4.21 2.55
N ILE A 23 -11.54 -3.09 2.14
CA ILE A 23 -10.77 -3.00 0.90
C ILE A 23 -9.35 -2.55 1.21
N ARG A 24 -8.40 -3.07 0.43
CA ARG A 24 -7.01 -2.62 0.46
C ARG A 24 -6.83 -1.49 -0.53
N VAL A 25 -6.32 -0.38 -0.03
CA VAL A 25 -6.10 0.84 -0.81
C VAL A 25 -4.60 1.11 -0.83
N CYS A 26 -4.04 1.33 -2.02
CA CYS A 26 -2.64 1.69 -2.16
C CYS A 26 -2.41 3.11 -1.62
N LEU A 27 -1.46 3.27 -0.70
CA LEU A 27 -1.08 4.56 -0.13
C LEU A 27 -0.63 5.55 -1.21
N ASP A 28 0.13 5.07 -2.20
CA ASP A 28 0.64 5.89 -3.31
C ASP A 28 -0.48 6.52 -4.15
N ALA A 29 -1.60 5.81 -4.32
CA ALA A 29 -2.77 6.33 -5.01
C ALA A 29 -3.44 7.47 -4.23
N LEU A 30 -3.53 7.33 -2.90
CA LEU A 30 -4.11 8.37 -2.05
C LEU A 30 -3.24 9.62 -2.01
N LEU A 31 -1.92 9.43 -1.87
CA LEU A 31 -0.95 10.53 -1.87
C LEU A 31 -0.90 11.24 -3.23
N SER A 32 -0.94 10.49 -4.34
CA SER A 32 -0.97 11.10 -5.68
C SER A 32 -2.25 11.93 -5.89
N ILE A 33 -3.44 11.42 -5.54
CA ILE A 33 -4.69 12.19 -5.61
C ILE A 33 -4.58 13.49 -4.80
N TYR A 34 -4.08 13.40 -3.56
CA TYR A 34 -3.90 14.57 -2.70
C TYR A 34 -2.94 15.60 -3.32
N MET A 35 -1.77 15.15 -3.79
CA MET A 35 -0.75 16.02 -4.38
C MET A 35 -1.23 16.65 -5.69
N THR A 36 -1.97 15.92 -6.54
CA THR A 36 -2.57 16.46 -7.75
C THR A 36 -3.60 17.55 -7.44
N CYS A 37 -4.47 17.33 -6.44
CA CYS A 37 -5.43 18.36 -6.00
C CYS A 37 -4.74 19.59 -5.42
N LEU A 38 -3.67 19.39 -4.63
CA LEU A 38 -2.88 20.49 -4.07
C LEU A 38 -2.17 21.30 -5.16
N TYR A 39 -1.64 20.64 -6.19
CA TYR A 39 -0.99 21.28 -7.33
C TYR A 39 -1.97 22.11 -8.15
N HIS A 40 -3.18 21.59 -8.39
CA HIS A 40 -4.22 22.28 -9.17
C HIS A 40 -5.16 23.16 -8.34
N ARG A 41 -4.78 23.51 -7.10
CA ARG A 41 -5.67 24.27 -6.19
C ARG A 41 -6.17 25.59 -6.79
N GLU A 42 -5.34 26.32 -7.54
CA GLU A 42 -5.71 27.62 -8.12
C GLU A 42 -6.75 27.42 -9.22
N ALA A 43 -6.56 26.40 -10.06
CA ALA A 43 -7.54 26.02 -11.08
C ALA A 43 -8.87 25.57 -10.46
N LEU A 44 -8.84 24.85 -9.33
CA LEU A 44 -10.04 24.41 -8.61
C LEU A 44 -10.83 25.59 -8.03
N VAL A 45 -10.15 26.60 -7.51
CA VAL A 45 -10.80 27.82 -6.99
C VAL A 45 -11.53 28.56 -8.11
N HIS A 46 -10.99 28.57 -9.34
CA HIS A 46 -11.65 29.18 -10.50
C HIS A 46 -12.89 28.43 -11.02
N VAL A 47 -13.17 27.21 -10.54
CA VAL A 47 -14.39 26.47 -10.91
C VAL A 47 -15.65 27.16 -10.36
N CYS A 48 -15.53 27.90 -9.24
CA CYS A 48 -16.64 28.63 -8.66
C CYS A 48 -16.35 30.14 -8.56
N PRO A 49 -16.44 30.88 -9.68
CA PRO A 49 -16.10 32.29 -9.73
C PRO A 49 -16.97 33.15 -8.80
N SER A 50 -18.22 32.72 -8.57
CA SER A 50 -19.15 33.39 -7.65
C SER A 50 -18.63 33.39 -6.21
N CYS A 51 -18.11 32.25 -5.73
CA CYS A 51 -17.55 32.15 -4.38
C CYS A 51 -16.27 32.99 -4.25
N VAL A 52 -15.42 33.00 -5.28
CA VAL A 52 -14.18 33.80 -5.30
C VAL A 52 -14.49 35.30 -5.24
N SER A 53 -15.46 35.75 -6.04
CA SER A 53 -15.85 37.17 -6.05
C SER A 53 -16.39 37.62 -4.69
N ALA A 54 -17.15 36.77 -4.01
CA ALA A 54 -17.68 37.03 -2.67
C ALA A 54 -16.58 37.00 -1.58
N SER A 55 -15.62 36.08 -1.66
CA SER A 55 -14.47 36.05 -0.75
C SER A 55 -13.58 37.27 -0.93
N ASP A 56 -13.32 37.68 -2.18
CA ASP A 56 -12.50 38.85 -2.49
C ASP A 56 -13.17 40.14 -2.05
N ALA A 57 -14.48 40.26 -2.24
CA ALA A 57 -15.26 41.38 -1.73
C ALA A 57 -15.14 41.49 -0.20
N PHE A 58 -15.30 40.38 0.52
CA PHE A 58 -15.16 40.33 1.98
C PHE A 58 -13.72 40.62 2.46
N LEU A 59 -12.71 40.06 1.81
CA LEU A 59 -11.31 40.31 2.13
C LEU A 59 -10.95 41.78 1.87
N SER A 60 -11.42 42.35 0.76
CA SER A 60 -11.18 43.75 0.44
C SER A 60 -11.87 44.70 1.43
N SER A 61 -13.11 44.41 1.86
CA SER A 61 -13.80 45.24 2.85
C SER A 61 -13.12 45.17 4.22
N ASN A 62 -12.67 44.00 4.65
CA ASN A 62 -11.92 43.86 5.91
C ASN A 62 -10.54 44.50 5.87
N TYR A 63 -9.85 44.35 4.74
CA TYR A 63 -8.56 45.01 4.52
C TYR A 63 -8.72 46.53 4.63
N LEU A 64 -9.73 47.11 3.97
CA LEU A 64 -10.01 48.54 4.05
C LEU A 64 -10.44 48.97 5.45
N ALA A 65 -11.24 48.19 6.16
CA ALA A 65 -11.63 48.47 7.55
C ALA A 65 -10.44 48.47 8.52
N SER A 66 -9.34 47.80 8.17
CA SER A 66 -8.10 47.78 8.96
C SER A 66 -7.22 49.02 8.76
N ILE A 67 -7.55 49.87 7.77
CA ILE A 67 -6.80 51.06 7.42
C ILE A 67 -7.48 52.29 8.03
N VAL A 68 -6.83 52.91 9.03
CA VAL A 68 -7.26 54.19 9.60
C VAL A 68 -6.50 55.32 8.91
N SER A 69 -7.18 56.03 8.01
CA SER A 69 -6.63 57.22 7.36
C SER A 69 -6.85 58.46 8.23
N ALA A 70 -5.77 59.08 8.73
CA ALA A 70 -5.83 60.36 9.41
C ALA A 70 -5.82 61.51 8.37
N PRO A 71 -6.79 62.45 8.41
CA PRO A 71 -6.81 63.57 7.46
C PRO A 71 -5.56 64.44 7.65
N GLY A 72 -4.83 64.69 6.56
CA GLY A 72 -3.64 65.54 6.54
C GLY A 72 -2.29 64.82 6.70
N TYR A 73 -2.27 63.49 6.90
CA TYR A 73 -1.04 62.70 6.97
C TYR A 73 -0.94 61.71 5.80
N ALA A 74 0.25 61.56 5.23
CA ALA A 74 0.51 60.65 4.11
C ALA A 74 0.56 59.17 4.52
N MET A 75 0.56 58.87 5.82
CA MET A 75 0.77 57.52 6.35
C MET A 75 -0.50 57.01 7.03
N SER A 76 -1.05 55.91 6.52
CA SER A 76 -2.20 55.24 7.12
C SER A 76 -1.77 54.32 8.28
N LEU A 77 -2.48 54.41 9.41
CA LEU A 77 -2.28 53.52 10.54
C LEU A 77 -3.00 52.20 10.28
N TRP A 78 -2.30 51.08 10.49
CA TRP A 78 -2.91 49.75 10.46
C TRP A 78 -3.40 49.39 11.85
N THR A 79 -4.70 49.15 11.99
CA THR A 79 -5.29 48.69 13.25
C THR A 79 -5.94 47.33 13.05
N TYR A 80 -5.67 46.42 13.99
CA TYR A 80 -6.36 45.13 14.02
C TYR A 80 -7.86 45.36 14.25
N HIS A 81 -8.67 44.93 13.29
CA HIS A 81 -10.12 44.89 13.42
C HIS A 81 -10.53 43.47 13.83
N ALA A 82 -11.17 43.33 14.99
CA ALA A 82 -11.72 42.04 15.40
C ALA A 82 -12.91 41.71 14.48
N ASN A 83 -12.88 40.54 13.87
CA ASN A 83 -13.95 40.05 13.03
C ASN A 83 -14.63 38.89 13.72
N ASP A 84 -15.85 39.12 14.21
CA ASP A 84 -16.60 38.13 14.98
C ASP A 84 -17.26 37.09 14.06
N ASP A 85 -17.47 37.43 12.78
CA ASP A 85 -18.09 36.57 11.79
C ASP A 85 -17.09 36.17 10.69
N THR A 86 -16.81 34.86 10.57
CA THR A 86 -16.08 34.31 9.43
C THR A 86 -17.07 33.76 8.41
N PRO A 87 -17.20 34.37 7.22
CA PRO A 87 -18.15 33.91 6.23
C PRO A 87 -17.77 32.52 5.73
N LEU A 88 -18.74 31.60 5.72
CA LEU A 88 -18.56 30.23 5.23
C LEU A 88 -17.99 30.18 3.81
N VAL A 89 -18.28 31.20 3.00
CA VAL A 89 -17.78 31.32 1.62
C VAL A 89 -16.25 31.37 1.59
N LEU A 90 -15.63 32.13 2.50
CA LEU A 90 -14.16 32.23 2.61
C LEU A 90 -13.56 30.86 3.00
N LEU A 91 -14.21 30.17 3.92
CA LEU A 91 -13.76 28.86 4.38
C LEU A 91 -13.89 27.81 3.26
N LEU A 92 -14.99 27.85 2.51
CA LEU A 92 -15.22 26.98 1.35
C LEU A 92 -14.22 27.24 0.22
N THR A 93 -13.88 28.49 -0.08
CA THR A 93 -12.88 28.81 -1.11
C THR A 93 -11.49 28.29 -0.74
N GLU A 94 -11.08 28.46 0.53
CA GLU A 94 -9.78 28.01 1.02
C GLU A 94 -9.68 26.48 1.14
N LEU A 95 -10.77 25.79 1.49
CA LEU A 95 -10.82 24.33 1.64
C LEU A 95 -11.34 23.58 0.41
N MET A 96 -11.67 24.27 -0.68
CA MET A 96 -12.26 23.67 -1.88
C MET A 96 -11.41 22.51 -2.42
N TRP A 97 -10.09 22.75 -2.54
CA TRP A 97 -9.14 21.73 -3.03
C TRP A 97 -9.07 20.49 -2.13
N PHE A 98 -9.23 20.66 -0.82
CA PHE A 98 -9.22 19.57 0.14
C PHE A 98 -10.52 18.76 0.07
N LEU A 99 -11.67 19.45 0.00
CA LEU A 99 -12.97 18.81 -0.18
C LEU A 99 -13.01 17.99 -1.47
N THR A 100 -12.44 18.51 -2.56
CA THR A 100 -12.32 17.76 -3.82
C THR A 100 -11.42 16.55 -3.69
N ALA A 101 -10.32 16.64 -2.94
CA ALA A 101 -9.43 15.51 -2.70
C ALA A 101 -10.15 14.39 -1.92
N VAL A 102 -10.88 14.73 -0.86
CA VAL A 102 -11.70 13.78 -0.08
C VAL A 102 -12.74 13.10 -0.97
N LEU A 103 -13.45 13.88 -1.79
CA LEU A 103 -14.45 13.34 -2.72
C LEU A 103 -13.82 12.37 -3.74
N LEU A 104 -12.68 12.72 -4.34
CA LEU A 104 -11.97 11.85 -5.27
C LEU A 104 -11.50 10.55 -4.60
N VAL A 105 -11.03 10.62 -3.36
CA VAL A 105 -10.63 9.44 -2.57
C VAL A 105 -11.81 8.51 -2.29
N ILE A 106 -12.97 9.07 -1.93
CA ILE A 106 -14.20 8.29 -1.75
C ILE A 106 -14.60 7.60 -3.06
N VAL A 107 -14.64 8.34 -4.16
CA VAL A 107 -14.98 7.81 -5.49
C VAL A 107 -14.01 6.71 -5.90
N TYR A 108 -12.70 6.92 -5.71
CA TYR A 108 -11.67 5.92 -5.99
C TYR A 108 -11.90 4.63 -5.22
N MET A 109 -12.14 4.70 -3.91
CA MET A 109 -12.41 3.52 -3.09
C MET A 109 -13.69 2.78 -3.50
N ILE A 110 -14.75 3.50 -3.87
CA ILE A 110 -15.98 2.90 -4.40
C ILE A 110 -15.69 2.17 -5.72
N CYS A 111 -14.93 2.78 -6.62
CA CYS A 111 -14.53 2.15 -7.89
C CYS A 111 -13.72 0.87 -7.65
N VAL A 112 -12.76 0.89 -6.72
CA VAL A 112 -11.98 -0.29 -6.33
C VAL A 112 -12.90 -1.39 -5.77
N LYS A 113 -13.88 -1.05 -4.93
CA LYS A 113 -14.89 -2.01 -4.42
C LYS A 113 -15.67 -2.67 -5.54
N MET A 114 -16.17 -1.86 -6.46
CA MET A 114 -16.98 -2.33 -7.57
C MET A 114 -16.16 -3.23 -8.49
N TRP A 115 -14.89 -2.89 -8.73
CA TRP A 115 -13.98 -3.69 -9.53
C TRP A 115 -13.65 -5.03 -8.88
N SER A 116 -13.29 -5.04 -7.59
CA SER A 116 -12.95 -6.26 -6.87
C SER A 116 -14.15 -7.20 -6.78
N SER A 117 -15.35 -6.68 -6.47
CA SER A 117 -16.59 -7.47 -6.43
C SER A 117 -16.92 -8.11 -7.78
N ARG A 118 -16.71 -7.38 -8.89
CA ARG A 118 -16.91 -7.91 -10.25
C ARG A 118 -15.88 -8.98 -10.62
N SER A 119 -14.62 -8.79 -10.22
CA SER A 119 -13.54 -9.76 -10.47
C SER A 119 -13.82 -11.09 -9.75
N THR A 120 -14.19 -11.05 -8.48
CA THR A 120 -14.53 -12.26 -7.70
C THR A 120 -15.71 -13.02 -8.30
N ARG A 121 -16.72 -12.30 -8.82
CA ARG A 121 -17.87 -12.91 -9.51
C ARG A 121 -17.47 -13.60 -10.83
N ARG A 122 -16.53 -13.03 -11.58
CA ARG A 122 -16.04 -13.65 -12.84
C ARG A 122 -15.26 -14.93 -12.57
N VAL A 123 -14.37 -14.92 -11.58
CA VAL A 123 -13.60 -16.12 -11.21
C VAL A 123 -14.51 -17.23 -10.69
N HIS A 124 -15.53 -16.91 -9.88
CA HIS A 124 -16.49 -17.93 -9.44
C HIS A 124 -17.34 -18.48 -10.59
N ALA A 125 -17.70 -17.65 -11.58
CA ALA A 125 -18.42 -18.10 -12.78
C ALA A 125 -17.57 -19.03 -13.66
N GLU A 126 -16.26 -18.77 -13.78
CA GLU A 126 -15.34 -19.65 -14.52
C GLU A 126 -15.08 -20.98 -13.78
N VAL A 127 -14.94 -20.96 -12.46
CA VAL A 127 -14.74 -22.19 -11.67
C VAL A 127 -15.98 -23.08 -11.70
N LEU A 128 -17.19 -22.52 -11.61
CA LEU A 128 -18.43 -23.29 -11.80
C LEU A 128 -18.61 -23.82 -13.23
N GLY A 129 -18.02 -23.16 -14.24
CA GLY A 129 -17.99 -23.65 -15.62
C GLY A 129 -16.98 -24.77 -15.88
N VAL A 130 -15.83 -24.76 -15.20
CA VAL A 130 -14.74 -25.73 -15.39
C VAL A 130 -14.89 -26.97 -14.51
N VAL A 131 -15.55 -26.88 -13.35
CA VAL A 131 -15.80 -28.04 -12.46
C VAL A 131 -16.78 -29.06 -13.06
N ALA A 132 -17.45 -28.76 -14.17
CA ALA A 132 -18.33 -29.70 -14.86
C ALA A 132 -17.60 -30.74 -15.74
N VAL A 133 -16.28 -30.64 -15.97
CA VAL A 133 -15.58 -31.61 -16.84
C VAL A 133 -14.15 -31.90 -16.35
N ALA A 134 -13.99 -32.90 -15.47
CA ALA A 134 -12.89 -33.89 -15.52
C ALA A 134 -12.89 -34.82 -14.27
N PRO A 135 -13.20 -36.11 -14.40
CA PRO A 135 -12.93 -37.09 -13.35
C PRO A 135 -11.43 -37.46 -13.40
N HIS A 136 -10.63 -36.94 -12.48
CA HIS A 136 -9.21 -37.27 -12.40
C HIS A 136 -9.00 -38.62 -11.67
N ARG A 137 -8.73 -39.67 -12.45
CA ARG A 137 -8.23 -40.98 -11.98
C ARG A 137 -6.87 -40.80 -11.31
N ARG A 138 -6.75 -41.21 -10.05
CA ARG A 138 -5.46 -41.37 -9.35
C ARG A 138 -4.73 -42.64 -9.86
N PRO A 139 -3.45 -42.59 -10.24
CA PRO A 139 -2.63 -43.80 -10.36
C PRO A 139 -2.09 -44.22 -8.99
N ALA A 140 -2.02 -45.53 -8.78
CA ALA A 140 -1.62 -46.18 -7.55
C ALA A 140 -0.12 -46.01 -7.27
N LEU A 141 0.19 -45.66 -6.01
CA LEU A 141 1.52 -45.67 -5.41
C LEU A 141 2.02 -47.13 -5.36
N LYS A 142 3.19 -47.40 -5.93
CA LYS A 142 3.85 -48.72 -5.89
C LYS A 142 5.13 -48.62 -5.06
N ASP A 143 5.34 -49.67 -4.27
CA ASP A 143 6.23 -49.77 -3.11
C ASP A 143 7.74 -49.60 -3.32
N ALA A 144 8.35 -49.33 -2.16
CA ALA A 144 9.74 -49.33 -1.73
C ALA A 144 10.72 -50.34 -2.36
N THR A 145 11.99 -49.94 -2.40
CA THR A 145 13.13 -50.83 -2.11
C THR A 145 14.34 -50.04 -1.58
N PRO A 146 15.02 -50.52 -0.50
CA PRO A 146 16.21 -49.90 0.09
C PRO A 146 17.52 -50.65 -0.28
N LEU A 147 18.68 -49.97 -0.27
CA LEU A 147 20.10 -50.45 -0.21
C LEU A 147 20.99 -49.46 -0.99
N GLY A 148 22.11 -48.90 -0.53
CA GLY A 148 22.97 -49.08 0.64
C GLY A 148 24.03 -47.95 0.72
N PRO A 149 25.08 -48.09 1.56
CA PRO A 149 25.83 -46.95 2.11
C PRO A 149 27.16 -46.66 1.41
N ARG A 150 27.56 -45.38 1.34
CA ARG A 150 28.97 -44.98 1.13
C ARG A 150 29.35 -43.75 1.95
N ILE A 151 30.26 -43.98 2.88
CA ILE A 151 30.93 -42.99 3.73
C ILE A 151 32.17 -42.47 2.99
N ARG A 152 32.43 -41.15 3.12
CA ARG A 152 33.74 -40.47 3.36
C ARG A 152 34.00 -39.28 2.44
N SER A 153 34.00 -38.07 3.00
CA SER A 153 35.26 -37.46 3.47
C SER A 153 34.95 -36.19 4.28
N TRP A 154 35.21 -36.28 5.58
CA TRP A 154 35.09 -35.19 6.55
C TRP A 154 36.23 -34.21 6.37
N ARG A 155 35.93 -33.02 5.86
CA ARG A 155 36.82 -31.86 5.90
C ARG A 155 36.52 -31.08 7.18
N ARG A 156 37.46 -31.10 8.13
CA ARG A 156 37.46 -30.24 9.34
C ARG A 156 37.23 -28.78 8.93
N ARG A 157 36.03 -28.27 9.20
CA ARG A 157 35.74 -26.84 9.34
C ARG A 157 34.82 -26.69 10.56
N THR A 158 35.28 -25.87 11.49
CA THR A 158 34.59 -25.26 12.64
C THR A 158 33.20 -25.82 12.98
N LEU A 159 33.17 -26.65 14.02
CA LEU A 159 31.98 -27.38 14.50
C LEU A 159 30.92 -26.47 15.14
N THR A 160 31.25 -25.20 15.40
CA THR A 160 30.33 -24.21 15.99
C THR A 160 29.55 -23.43 14.93
N GLU A 161 30.19 -23.04 13.81
CA GLU A 161 29.52 -22.28 12.74
C GLU A 161 28.57 -23.16 11.90
N ASN A 162 28.93 -24.43 11.71
CA ASN A 162 28.10 -25.35 10.94
C ASN A 162 26.87 -25.84 11.71
N PHE A 163 26.93 -25.88 13.05
CA PHE A 163 25.77 -26.25 13.87
C PHE A 163 24.72 -25.13 13.85
N GLU A 164 25.16 -23.88 13.99
CA GLU A 164 24.27 -22.73 13.88
C GLU A 164 23.70 -22.60 12.46
N GLN A 165 24.50 -22.83 11.41
CA GLN A 165 23.97 -22.82 10.03
C GLN A 165 23.08 -24.02 9.72
N SER A 166 23.36 -25.22 10.25
CA SER A 166 22.50 -26.38 10.05
C SER A 166 21.21 -26.27 10.83
N ASP A 167 21.25 -25.75 12.07
CA ASP A 167 20.05 -25.52 12.87
C ASP A 167 19.26 -24.34 12.32
N VAL A 168 19.89 -23.27 11.83
CA VAL A 168 19.18 -22.18 11.13
C VAL A 168 18.61 -22.65 9.80
N GLN A 169 19.30 -23.51 9.03
CA GLN A 169 18.72 -24.12 7.83
C GLN A 169 17.60 -25.09 8.15
N LEU A 170 17.73 -25.88 9.22
CA LEU A 170 16.73 -26.85 9.65
C LEU A 170 15.53 -26.14 10.26
N LEU A 171 15.73 -25.05 11.01
CA LEU A 171 14.70 -24.15 11.50
C LEU A 171 14.04 -23.38 10.34
N ALA A 172 14.79 -22.90 9.35
CA ALA A 172 14.20 -22.25 8.16
C ALA A 172 13.45 -23.26 7.27
N LEU A 173 13.91 -24.51 7.20
CA LEU A 173 13.22 -25.61 6.51
C LEU A 173 11.97 -26.07 7.28
N THR A 174 11.97 -25.99 8.61
CA THR A 174 10.87 -26.46 9.46
C THR A 174 9.85 -25.36 9.76
N TYR A 175 10.29 -24.09 9.87
CA TYR A 175 9.50 -22.95 10.35
C TYR A 175 9.49 -21.73 9.39
N GLY A 176 10.31 -21.71 8.32
CA GLY A 176 10.50 -20.50 7.49
C GLY A 176 11.40 -19.44 8.16
N ILE A 177 11.75 -18.37 7.44
CA ILE A 177 12.71 -17.33 7.91
C ILE A 177 12.19 -16.50 9.10
N ILE A 178 10.91 -16.58 9.42
CA ILE A 178 10.30 -15.73 10.45
C ILE A 178 9.96 -16.60 11.65
N ALA A 179 10.75 -16.45 12.72
CA ALA A 179 10.52 -17.18 13.95
C ALA A 179 9.11 -16.90 14.51
N PRO A 180 8.37 -17.93 14.97
CA PRO A 180 7.12 -17.72 15.69
C PRO A 180 7.40 -16.89 16.94
N PHE A 181 6.62 -15.81 17.14
CA PHE A 181 6.69 -15.04 18.38
C PHE A 181 6.27 -15.94 19.55
N HIS A 182 7.08 -15.98 20.60
CA HIS A 182 6.92 -16.91 21.72
C HIS A 182 5.71 -16.64 22.63
N ASP A 183 4.89 -15.64 22.31
CA ASP A 183 3.89 -15.10 23.24
C ASP A 183 2.45 -15.59 22.99
N ASP A 184 2.20 -16.56 22.10
CA ASP A 184 0.85 -17.11 21.92
C ASP A 184 0.84 -18.65 21.75
N PRO A 185 0.45 -19.41 22.79
CA PRO A 185 0.55 -20.87 22.81
C PRO A 185 -0.51 -21.60 21.95
N THR A 186 -1.26 -20.89 21.11
CA THR A 186 -2.41 -21.45 20.38
C THR A 186 -2.46 -21.20 18.88
N HIS A 187 -1.44 -20.61 18.25
CA HIS A 187 -1.45 -20.39 16.79
C HIS A 187 -0.19 -20.94 16.12
N ASP A 188 -0.41 -21.88 15.19
CA ASP A 188 0.60 -22.57 14.37
C ASP A 188 1.43 -21.59 13.51
N GLY A 189 2.43 -20.90 14.04
CA GLY A 189 3.45 -20.19 13.24
C GLY A 189 2.95 -19.15 12.21
N PHE A 190 1.68 -18.74 12.28
CA PHE A 190 1.05 -17.89 11.28
C PHE A 190 1.38 -16.43 11.54
N LEU A 191 2.16 -15.80 10.65
CA LEU A 191 2.28 -14.34 10.68
C LEU A 191 1.03 -13.69 10.11
N SER A 192 0.46 -12.76 10.90
CA SER A 192 -0.53 -11.86 10.36
C SER A 192 0.10 -11.03 9.22
N PRO A 193 -0.65 -10.76 8.14
CA PRO A 193 -0.15 -9.95 7.03
C PRO A 193 0.32 -8.56 7.48
N SER A 194 -0.30 -8.02 8.53
CA SER A 194 0.11 -6.79 9.18
C SER A 194 1.52 -6.88 9.76
N GLY A 195 1.90 -8.03 10.34
CA GLY A 195 3.25 -8.29 10.84
C GLY A 195 4.30 -8.35 9.73
N VAL A 196 3.97 -8.98 8.59
CA VAL A 196 4.84 -9.02 7.41
C VAL A 196 5.12 -7.61 6.88
N TRP A 197 4.09 -6.77 6.81
CA TRP A 197 4.23 -5.38 6.40
C TRP A 197 5.09 -4.57 7.37
N LEU A 198 4.91 -4.77 8.67
CA LEU A 198 5.67 -4.06 9.71
C LEU A 198 7.16 -4.47 9.70
N LEU A 199 7.47 -5.69 9.27
CA LEU A 199 8.83 -6.16 9.00
C LEU A 199 9.44 -5.55 7.73
N GLY A 200 8.69 -4.74 6.96
CA GLY A 200 9.16 -4.09 5.75
C GLY A 200 9.11 -4.99 4.51
N TYR A 201 8.26 -6.02 4.53
CA TYR A 201 8.05 -6.91 3.39
C TYR A 201 6.60 -6.87 2.92
N PHE A 202 6.38 -7.14 1.64
CA PHE A 202 5.04 -7.32 1.09
C PHE A 202 4.97 -8.59 0.25
N MET A 203 3.77 -9.16 0.15
CA MET A 203 3.50 -10.34 -0.67
C MET A 203 3.00 -9.94 -2.06
N LEU A 204 3.64 -10.50 -3.08
CA LEU A 204 3.36 -10.30 -4.49
C LEU A 204 2.88 -11.63 -5.10
N CYS A 205 1.69 -11.61 -5.70
CA CYS A 205 1.07 -12.77 -6.37
C CYS A 205 0.89 -14.02 -5.49
N ASP A 206 0.82 -13.88 -4.17
CA ASP A 206 0.81 -14.99 -3.19
C ASP A 206 2.00 -15.98 -3.34
N GLN A 207 3.05 -15.59 -4.05
CA GLN A 207 4.19 -16.45 -4.42
C GLN A 207 5.54 -15.83 -4.08
N TYR A 208 5.61 -14.52 -3.92
CA TYR A 208 6.87 -13.82 -3.70
C TYR A 208 6.75 -12.86 -2.52
N LEU A 209 7.70 -12.92 -1.60
CA LEU A 209 7.89 -11.94 -0.54
C LEU A 209 8.98 -10.97 -0.98
N VAL A 210 8.65 -9.69 -1.11
CA VAL A 210 9.56 -8.65 -1.62
C VAL A 210 9.72 -7.58 -0.56
N GLY A 211 10.95 -7.06 -0.40
CA GLY A 211 11.21 -5.94 0.50
C GLY A 211 10.58 -4.64 -0.01
N ILE A 212 10.03 -3.83 0.89
CA ILE A 212 9.37 -2.56 0.55
C ILE A 212 10.36 -1.57 -0.08
N SER A 213 11.64 -1.65 0.30
CA SER A 213 12.73 -0.86 -0.28
C SER A 213 12.95 -1.11 -1.76
N ASP A 214 12.62 -2.32 -2.23
CA ASP A 214 12.86 -2.76 -3.59
C ASP A 214 11.64 -2.50 -4.50
N TYR A 215 10.53 -2.03 -3.93
CA TYR A 215 9.30 -1.72 -4.65
C TYR A 215 9.49 -0.69 -5.79
N PRO A 216 10.22 0.43 -5.60
CA PRO A 216 10.45 1.38 -6.69
C PRO A 216 11.27 0.77 -7.83
N TRP A 217 12.26 -0.06 -7.50
CA TRP A 217 13.08 -0.76 -8.49
C TRP A 217 12.28 -1.78 -9.27
N LEU A 218 11.36 -2.49 -8.61
CA LEU A 218 10.46 -3.42 -9.26
C LEU A 218 9.52 -2.71 -10.25
N TRP A 219 8.95 -1.57 -9.85
CA TRP A 219 8.16 -0.72 -10.74
C TRP A 219 8.96 -0.27 -11.97
N LEU A 220 10.19 0.19 -11.74
CA LEU A 220 11.06 0.65 -12.81
C LEU A 220 11.44 -0.50 -13.76
N ASN A 221 11.68 -1.70 -13.23
CA ASN A 221 11.95 -2.90 -14.02
C ASN A 221 10.77 -3.30 -14.92
N VAL A 222 9.55 -3.26 -14.37
CA VAL A 222 8.33 -3.59 -15.10
C VAL A 222 8.00 -2.53 -16.15
N LEU A 223 8.14 -1.24 -15.81
CA LEU A 223 7.85 -0.12 -16.71
C LEU A 223 8.84 -0.06 -17.88
N CYS A 224 10.13 -0.28 -17.61
CA CYS A 224 11.17 -0.30 -18.64
C CYS A 224 11.26 -1.64 -19.38
N ARG A 225 10.50 -2.67 -18.95
CA ARG A 225 10.60 -4.07 -19.44
C ARG A 225 12.05 -4.58 -19.50
N ARG A 226 12.87 -4.17 -18.53
CA ARG A 226 14.31 -4.47 -18.42
C ARG A 226 14.69 -4.56 -16.95
N ASN A 227 15.67 -5.41 -16.61
CA ASN A 227 16.23 -5.48 -15.26
C ASN A 227 17.19 -4.30 -15.02
N VAL A 228 16.65 -3.12 -14.73
CA VAL A 228 17.45 -1.93 -14.38
C VAL A 228 18.03 -2.08 -12.98
N GLY A 229 17.23 -2.56 -12.03
CA GLY A 229 17.63 -2.88 -10.66
C GLY A 229 17.60 -4.38 -10.39
N ARG A 230 18.44 -4.86 -9.47
CA ARG A 230 18.34 -6.22 -8.93
C ARG A 230 17.35 -6.20 -7.78
N VAL A 231 16.22 -6.86 -7.97
CA VAL A 231 15.20 -7.05 -6.92
C VAL A 231 15.31 -8.48 -6.44
N TYR A 232 15.42 -8.65 -5.12
CA TYR A 232 15.49 -9.97 -4.50
C TYR A 232 14.18 -10.27 -3.78
N CYS A 233 13.74 -11.53 -3.85
CA CYS A 233 12.50 -11.97 -3.23
C CYS A 233 12.65 -13.35 -2.61
N PHE A 234 11.82 -13.66 -1.61
CA PHE A 234 11.66 -15.02 -1.11
C PHE A 234 10.49 -15.68 -1.81
N ARG A 235 10.65 -16.91 -2.26
CA ARG A 235 9.59 -17.65 -2.94
C ARG A 235 8.75 -18.41 -1.92
N ILE A 236 7.46 -18.11 -1.89
CA ILE A 236 6.47 -18.80 -1.08
C ILE A 236 6.04 -20.06 -1.86
N HIS A 237 6.26 -21.23 -1.25
CA HIS A 237 5.79 -22.49 -1.79
C HIS A 237 4.31 -22.70 -1.42
N ARG A 238 3.61 -23.56 -2.17
CA ARG A 238 2.17 -23.85 -1.95
C ARG A 238 1.86 -24.42 -0.56
N ASP A 239 2.88 -24.89 0.14
CA ASP A 239 2.78 -25.46 1.48
C ASP A 239 2.97 -24.39 2.57
N GLY A 240 2.88 -23.10 2.24
CA GLY A 240 2.99 -21.98 3.19
C GLY A 240 4.43 -21.61 3.57
N HIS A 241 5.40 -22.48 3.28
CA HIS A 241 6.81 -22.25 3.59
C HIS A 241 7.48 -21.25 2.64
N THR A 242 8.26 -20.32 3.20
CA THR A 242 9.12 -19.39 2.45
C THR A 242 10.48 -20.02 2.18
N SER A 243 11.02 -19.82 0.99
CA SER A 243 12.38 -20.26 0.67
C SER A 243 13.38 -19.55 1.58
N ALA A 244 14.33 -20.29 2.17
CA ALA A 244 15.41 -19.72 2.97
C ALA A 244 16.35 -18.83 2.15
N ASN A 245 16.39 -19.02 0.84
CA ASN A 245 17.27 -18.30 -0.08
C ASN A 245 16.51 -17.17 -0.78
N LEU A 246 17.18 -16.02 -0.89
CA LEU A 246 16.77 -14.90 -1.74
C LEU A 246 16.99 -15.29 -3.21
N GLU A 247 15.91 -15.29 -3.98
CA GLU A 247 15.95 -15.47 -5.43
C GLU A 247 15.86 -14.10 -6.12
N MET A 248 16.56 -13.94 -7.25
CA MET A 248 16.43 -12.73 -8.05
C MET A 248 15.10 -12.75 -8.78
N LEU A 249 14.25 -11.76 -8.52
CA LEU A 249 12.95 -11.64 -9.18
C LEU A 249 13.16 -11.04 -10.57
N HIS A 250 12.88 -11.83 -11.60
CA HIS A 250 12.96 -11.35 -12.96
C HIS A 250 11.69 -10.61 -13.39
N PHE A 251 11.86 -9.53 -14.16
CA PHE A 251 10.75 -8.68 -14.64
C PHE A 251 9.67 -9.42 -15.44
N HIS A 252 9.97 -10.58 -16.05
CA HIS A 252 9.01 -11.36 -16.83
C HIS A 252 8.08 -12.23 -15.97
N ALA A 253 8.38 -12.38 -14.68
CA ALA A 253 7.54 -13.13 -13.75
C ALA A 253 6.38 -12.29 -13.19
N VAL A 254 6.38 -10.97 -13.42
CA VAL A 254 5.44 -10.02 -12.80
C VAL A 254 4.92 -9.03 -13.82
N ASP A 255 3.61 -8.98 -14.00
CA ASP A 255 2.96 -7.96 -14.83
C ASP A 255 2.65 -6.68 -14.04
N ALA A 256 2.56 -5.54 -14.76
CA ALA A 256 2.17 -4.26 -14.16
C ALA A 256 0.77 -4.31 -13.52
N SER A 257 -0.13 -5.13 -14.08
CA SER A 257 -1.44 -5.36 -13.48
C SER A 257 -1.35 -6.10 -12.16
N ASP A 258 -0.38 -7.01 -12.01
CA ASP A 258 -0.18 -7.78 -10.78
C ASP A 258 0.39 -6.91 -9.66
N LEU A 259 1.23 -5.94 -10.01
CA LEU A 259 1.72 -4.93 -9.08
C LEU A 259 0.62 -4.09 -8.43
N ILE A 260 -0.44 -3.81 -9.16
CA ILE A 260 -1.55 -2.97 -8.68
C ILE A 260 -2.66 -3.84 -8.08
N ALA A 261 -2.99 -4.96 -8.71
CA ALA A 261 -4.16 -5.78 -8.37
C ALA A 261 -3.85 -6.95 -7.43
N ARG A 262 -2.58 -7.39 -7.33
CA ARG A 262 -2.16 -8.61 -6.61
C ARG A 262 -1.11 -8.36 -5.53
N LEU A 263 -1.07 -7.13 -4.99
CA LEU A 263 -0.50 -6.86 -3.67
C LEU A 263 -1.43 -7.47 -2.61
N SER A 264 -1.21 -8.74 -2.34
CA SER A 264 -2.08 -9.56 -1.50
C SER A 264 -1.42 -9.79 -0.15
N LEU A 265 -1.83 -9.00 0.85
CA LEU A 265 -1.69 -9.31 2.28
C LEU A 265 -2.61 -10.49 2.71
N ARG A 266 -2.77 -11.55 1.91
CA ARG A 266 -3.56 -12.71 2.38
C ARG A 266 -2.80 -13.43 3.48
N HIS A 267 -3.54 -14.05 4.41
CA HIS A 267 -2.92 -14.95 5.38
C HIS A 267 -2.24 -16.09 4.60
N LEU A 268 -0.96 -16.31 4.90
CA LEU A 268 -0.28 -17.54 4.55
C LEU A 268 -1.00 -18.64 5.35
N HIS A 269 -1.65 -19.56 4.64
CA HIS A 269 -2.24 -20.77 5.20
C HIS A 269 -1.31 -21.94 4.98
#